data_AF-A0A2V8LRU4-F1
#
_entry.id   AF-A0A2V8LRU4-F1
#
_cell.length_a   1.000
_cell.length_b   1.000
_cell.length_c   1.000
_cell.angle_alpha   90.00
_cell.angle_beta   90.00
_cell.angle_gamma   90.00
#
_symmetry.space_group_name_H-M   'P 1'
#
loop_
_entity.id
_entity.type
_entity.pdbx_description
1 polymer ?
#
loop_
_entity_poly.entity_id
_entity_poly.type
_entity_poly.pdbx_seq_one_letter_code
_entity_poly.pdbx_strand_id
1 'polypeptide(L)'
;MCHSSSLLKRLALTAVLLAMLLPSACRRRSGVFVIALSDNVKTIDPIGSPSVDAASERVRTLMFNSLVKKDEKFDYVPELAANIQRSEDGLTFTFT
;
A
#
# COMPACT_ATOMS: atom_id res chain seq x y z
N MET A 1 21.34 2.07 -55.53
CA MET A 1 21.64 2.74 -54.25
C MET A 1 20.37 3.09 -53.43
N CYS A 2 19.33 2.23 -53.41
CA CYS A 2 18.05 2.51 -52.71
C CYS A 2 17.81 1.72 -51.40
N HIS A 3 18.62 0.71 -51.07
CA HIS A 3 18.37 -0.17 -49.92
C HIS A 3 18.81 0.44 -48.57
N SER A 4 19.78 1.37 -48.60
CA SER A 4 20.35 2.00 -47.40
C SER A 4 19.37 2.96 -46.71
N SER A 5 18.56 3.71 -47.48
CA SER A 5 17.63 4.69 -46.90
C SER A 5 16.42 4.03 -46.20
N SER A 6 15.94 2.88 -46.70
CA SER A 6 14.87 2.11 -46.05
C SER A 6 15.35 1.45 -44.76
N LEU A 7 16.61 1.03 -44.69
CA LEU A 7 17.24 0.48 -43.49
C LEU A 7 17.41 1.56 -42.42
N LEU A 8 17.89 2.75 -42.78
CA LEU A 8 17.98 3.91 -41.88
C LEU A 8 16.60 4.32 -41.32
N LYS A 9 15.57 4.35 -42.17
CA LYS A 9 14.19 4.67 -41.74
C LYS A 9 13.63 3.65 -40.76
N ARG A 10 13.86 2.35 -41.00
CA ARG A 10 13.44 1.27 -40.09
C ARG A 10 14.18 1.36 -38.76
N LEU A 11 15.49 1.64 -38.79
CA LEU A 11 16.31 1.78 -37.59
C LEU A 11 15.87 2.99 -36.74
N ALA A 12 15.55 4.10 -37.39
CA ALA A 12 15.00 5.28 -36.74
C ALA A 12 13.63 5.01 -36.11
N LEU A 13 12.74 4.30 -36.82
CA LEU A 13 11.42 3.93 -36.29
C LEU A 13 11.54 3.02 -35.06
N THR A 14 12.42 2.02 -35.09
CA THR A 14 12.66 1.14 -33.95
C THR A 14 13.26 1.88 -32.76
N ALA A 15 14.16 2.83 -32.99
CA ALA A 15 14.73 3.65 -31.92
C ALA A 15 13.68 4.54 -31.25
N VAL A 16 12.77 5.13 -32.04
CA VAL A 16 11.65 5.93 -31.53
C VAL A 16 10.67 5.06 -30.72
N LEU A 17 10.34 3.86 -31.21
CA LEU A 17 9.45 2.95 -30.50
C LEU A 17 10.05 2.50 -29.16
N LEU A 18 11.35 2.21 -29.14
CA LEU A 18 12.08 1.84 -27.93
C LEU A 18 12.15 3.00 -26.93
N ALA A 19 12.34 4.23 -27.43
CA ALA A 19 12.36 5.43 -26.58
C ALA A 19 11.00 5.70 -25.89
N MET A 20 9.87 5.38 -26.53
CA MET A 20 8.54 5.51 -25.92
C MET A 20 8.26 4.48 -24.82
N LEU A 21 9.00 3.37 -24.77
CA LEU A 21 8.82 2.31 -23.77
C LEU A 21 9.71 2.49 -22.52
N LEU A 22 10.71 3.38 -22.57
CA LEU A 22 11.60 3.68 -21.44
C LEU A 22 10.99 4.50 -20.28
N PRO A 23 10.00 5.41 -20.45
CA PRO A 23 9.56 6.27 -19.36
C PRO A 23 8.75 5.53 -18.27
N SER A 24 8.19 4.36 -18.56
CA SER A 24 7.53 3.52 -17.54
C SER A 24 8.50 2.79 -16.61
N ALA A 25 9.78 2.67 -17.00
CA ALA A 25 10.81 2.03 -16.19
C ALA A 25 11.52 2.99 -15.22
N CYS A 26 11.43 4.31 -15.43
CA CYS A 26 12.08 5.33 -14.59
C CYS A 26 11.14 5.93 -13.52
N ARG A 27 10.21 5.13 -12.97
CA ARG A 27 9.47 5.57 -11.79
C ARG A 27 10.43 5.63 -10.61
N ARG A 28 10.76 6.84 -10.15
CA ARG A 28 11.51 7.07 -8.90
C ARG A 28 10.77 6.33 -7.78
N ARG A 29 11.38 5.25 -7.29
CA ARG A 29 10.94 4.61 -6.04
C ARG A 29 11.33 5.54 -4.89
N SER A 30 10.45 6.48 -4.60
CA SER A 30 10.45 7.19 -3.34
C SER A 30 9.89 6.25 -2.28
N GLY A 31 10.69 5.90 -1.26
CA GLY A 31 10.18 5.21 -0.07
C GLY A 31 9.31 6.11 0.81
N VAL A 32 9.23 7.40 0.49
CA VAL A 32 8.40 8.39 1.18
C VAL A 32 7.04 8.46 0.51
N PHE A 33 6.01 8.47 1.33
CA PHE A 33 4.62 8.70 0.94
C PHE A 33 4.02 9.80 1.81
N VAL A 34 3.16 10.62 1.21
CA VAL A 34 2.51 11.76 1.85
C VAL A 34 1.00 11.57 1.76
N ILE A 35 0.32 11.67 2.91
CA ILE A 35 -1.14 11.66 3.02
C ILE A 35 -1.61 12.95 3.68
N ALA A 36 -2.72 13.49 3.18
CA ALA A 36 -3.47 14.52 3.88
C ALA A 36 -4.46 13.89 4.86
N LEU A 37 -4.46 14.36 6.11
CA LEU A 37 -5.47 14.01 7.11
C LEU A 37 -6.51 15.14 7.17
N SER A 38 -7.78 14.76 7.33
CA SER A 38 -8.91 15.71 7.37
C SER A 38 -8.92 16.56 8.64
N ASP A 39 -8.34 16.04 9.72
CA ASP A 39 -8.30 16.65 11.05
C ASP A 39 -6.90 16.53 11.67
N ASN A 40 -6.65 17.31 12.72
CA ASN A 40 -5.42 17.21 13.51
C ASN A 40 -5.39 15.92 14.35
N VAL A 41 -4.19 15.34 14.49
CA VAL A 41 -3.95 14.21 15.40
C VAL A 41 -4.03 14.70 16.84
N LYS A 42 -4.92 14.10 17.65
CA LYS A 42 -5.13 14.50 19.04
C LYS A 42 -4.22 13.76 20.02
N THR A 43 -4.07 12.45 19.82
CA THR A 43 -3.18 11.63 20.65
C THR A 43 -2.78 10.36 19.92
N ILE A 44 -1.54 9.91 20.12
CA ILE A 44 -1.03 8.63 19.61
C ILE A 44 -1.17 7.50 20.63
N ASP A 45 -1.53 7.80 21.88
CA ASP A 45 -1.76 6.78 22.91
C ASP A 45 -3.04 6.00 22.57
N PRO A 46 -2.95 4.68 22.28
CA PRO A 46 -4.11 3.87 21.96
C PRO A 46 -4.96 3.51 23.19
N ILE A 47 -4.44 3.65 24.42
CA ILE A 47 -5.13 3.25 25.66
C ILE A 47 -5.82 4.45 26.30
N GLY A 48 -5.09 5.56 26.46
CA GLY A 48 -5.58 6.75 27.18
C GLY A 48 -6.43 7.70 26.34
N SER A 49 -6.80 7.34 25.11
CA SER A 49 -7.55 8.23 24.23
C SER A 49 -9.03 8.32 24.64
N PRO A 50 -9.53 9.51 25.02
CA PRO A 50 -10.91 9.67 25.49
C PRO A 50 -11.96 9.68 24.36
N SER A 51 -11.53 9.71 23.09
CA SER A 51 -12.42 9.75 21.93
C SER A 51 -11.82 9.00 20.75
N VAL A 52 -12.65 8.32 19.98
CA VAL A 52 -12.27 7.72 18.69
C VAL A 52 -12.28 8.83 17.63
N ASP A 53 -11.11 9.31 17.23
CA ASP A 53 -10.97 10.28 16.13
C ASP A 53 -10.20 9.68 14.94
N ALA A 54 -10.69 9.95 13.73
CA ALA A 54 -10.20 9.27 12.53
C ALA A 54 -8.74 9.62 12.17
N ALA A 55 -8.28 10.84 12.49
CA ALA A 55 -6.91 11.26 12.20
C ALA A 55 -5.90 10.53 13.09
N SER A 56 -6.17 10.44 14.39
CA SER A 56 -5.35 9.67 15.33
C SER A 56 -5.37 8.18 15.01
N GLU A 57 -6.52 7.59 14.67
CA GLU A 57 -6.60 6.17 14.27
C GLU A 57 -5.79 5.85 13.00
N ARG A 58 -5.81 6.74 12.00
CA ARG A 58 -4.97 6.60 10.80
C ARG A 58 -3.48 6.60 11.11
N VAL A 59 -3.05 7.37 12.10
CA VAL A 59 -1.64 7.37 12.52
C VAL A 59 -1.31 6.15 13.38
N ARG A 60 -2.20 5.75 14.29
CA ARG A 60 -2.02 4.58 15.16
C ARG A 60 -1.87 3.29 14.36
N THR A 61 -2.68 3.09 13.31
CA THR A 61 -2.60 1.93 12.41
C THR A 61 -1.28 1.85 11.64
N LEU A 62 -0.53 2.95 11.52
CA LEU A 62 0.81 2.97 10.93
C LEU A 62 1.92 2.75 11.98
N MET A 63 1.64 2.98 13.26
CA MET A 63 2.62 2.90 14.36
C MET A 63 2.55 1.60 15.14
N PHE A 64 1.36 1.03 15.31
CA PHE A 64 1.11 -0.12 16.17
C PHE A 64 0.49 -1.27 15.38
N ASN A 65 1.03 -2.46 15.58
CA ASN A 65 0.45 -3.69 15.05
C ASN A 65 -0.60 -4.25 16.00
N SER A 66 -1.55 -4.99 15.45
CA SER A 66 -2.66 -5.61 16.15
C SER A 66 -2.61 -7.14 16.00
N LEU A 67 -3.38 -7.88 16.80
CA LEU A 67 -3.50 -9.33 16.61
C LEU A 67 -4.07 -9.66 15.24
N VAL A 68 -5.05 -8.86 14.80
CA VAL A 68 -5.77 -9.00 13.54
C VAL A 68 -6.04 -7.62 12.95
N LYS A 69 -5.93 -7.50 11.63
CA LYS A 69 -6.24 -6.25 10.93
C LYS A 69 -7.33 -6.46 9.89
N LYS A 70 -7.83 -5.36 9.34
CA LYS A 70 -8.70 -5.41 8.16
C LYS A 70 -7.87 -5.29 6.88
N ASP A 71 -8.17 -6.12 5.90
CA ASP A 71 -7.61 -5.98 4.56
C ASP A 71 -8.37 -4.93 3.74
N GLU A 72 -7.99 -4.79 2.46
CA GLU A 72 -8.58 -3.86 1.50
C GLU A 72 -10.07 -4.13 1.21
N LYS A 73 -10.53 -5.35 1.50
CA LYS A 73 -11.92 -5.79 1.37
C LYS A 73 -12.69 -5.70 2.68
N PHE A 74 -12.04 -5.17 3.72
CA PHE A 74 -12.54 -5.08 5.09
C PHE A 74 -12.70 -6.43 5.80
N ASP A 75 -12.07 -7.49 5.29
CA ASP A 75 -12.04 -8.80 5.92
C ASP A 75 -11.01 -8.81 7.06
N TYR A 76 -11.34 -9.47 8.17
CA TYR A 76 -10.39 -9.66 9.27
C TYR A 76 -9.34 -10.70 8.88
N VAL A 77 -8.10 -10.24 8.74
CA VAL A 77 -6.95 -11.07 8.41
C VAL A 77 -5.96 -11.10 9.58
N PRO A 78 -5.23 -12.21 9.77
CA PRO A 78 -4.19 -12.29 10.78
C PRO A 78 -3.09 -11.24 10.54
N GLU A 79 -2.55 -10.66 11.63
CA GLU A 79 -1.40 -9.76 11.58
C GLU A 79 -0.28 -10.22 12.53
N LEU A 80 -0.41 -9.96 13.84
CA LEU A 80 0.53 -10.52 14.82
C LEU A 80 0.16 -11.93 15.24
N ALA A 81 -1.14 -12.25 15.30
CA ALA A 81 -1.59 -13.62 15.52
C ALA A 81 -1.39 -14.42 14.22
N ALA A 82 -0.91 -15.65 14.34
CA ALA A 82 -0.86 -16.61 13.25
C ALA A 82 -2.22 -17.29 13.01
N ASN A 83 -3.07 -17.40 14.04
CA ASN A 83 -4.40 -18.01 13.94
C ASN A 83 -5.42 -17.31 14.84
N ILE A 84 -6.69 -17.40 14.44
CA ILE A 84 -7.87 -16.92 15.17
C ILE A 84 -8.88 -18.07 15.20
N GLN A 85 -9.11 -18.64 16.37
CA GLN A 85 -10.11 -19.71 16.56
C GLN A 85 -11.28 -19.17 17.37
N ARG A 86 -12.49 -19.38 16.85
CA ARG A 86 -13.74 -19.04 17.53
C ARG A 86 -14.35 -20.31 18.11
N SER A 87 -14.79 -20.27 19.36
CA SER A 87 -15.52 -21.38 20.00
C SER A 87 -16.88 -21.61 19.34
N GLU A 88 -17.44 -22.81 19.52
CA GLU A 88 -18.73 -23.21 18.94
C GLU A 88 -19.90 -22.34 19.45
N ASP A 89 -19.84 -21.90 20.71
CA ASP A 89 -20.81 -20.97 21.30
C ASP A 89 -20.61 -19.51 20.83
N GLY A 90 -19.51 -19.23 20.14
CA GLY A 90 -19.17 -17.93 19.60
C GLY A 90 -18.77 -16.88 20.62
N LEU A 91 -18.51 -17.27 21.88
CA LEU A 91 -18.19 -16.37 23.00
C LEU A 91 -16.69 -16.24 23.29
N THR A 92 -15.89 -17.17 22.80
CA THR A 92 -14.43 -17.21 23.05
C THR A 92 -13.68 -17.11 21.73
N PHE A 93 -12.66 -16.24 21.71
CA PHE A 93 -11.71 -16.13 20.61
C PHE A 93 -10.31 -16.42 21.15
N THR A 94 -9.62 -17.37 20.53
CA THR A 94 -8.23 -17.73 20.85
C THR A 94 -7.32 -17.27 19.72
N PHE A 95 -6.28 -16.53 20.10
CA PHE A 95 -5.23 -16.05 19.19
C PHE A 95 -3.93 -16.77 19.53
N THR A 96 -3.23 -17.28 18.53
CA THR A 96 -1.90 -17.92 18.67
C THR A 96 -0.91 -17.26 17.76
#